data_AF-A0A3P6T6W2-F1
#
_entry.id   AF-A0A3P6T6W2-F1
#
_cell.length_a   1.000
_cell.length_b   1.000
_cell.length_c   1.000
_cell.angle_alpha   90.00
_cell.angle_beta   90.00
_cell.angle_gamma   90.00
#
_symmetry.space_group_name_H-M   'P 1'
#
loop_
_entity.id
_entity.type
_entity.pdbx_description
1 polymer ?
#
loop_
_entity_poly.entity_id
_entity_poly.type
_entity_poly.pdbx_seq_one_letter_code
_entity_poly.pdbx_strand_id
1 'polypeptide(L)'
;MRALRLPSVGPIYSSRHAYRVKFLRDFNKKSEPKLRTVPTKWKGRVQWWKEPIYISPHVNVLQRGVDFTFQDGRQVYVTSLDELQRKKEQIQLGKQIVKLLGEVREAEEMYKQHLEVEKLENQRRLTIAPLPKGTQEIS
;
A
#
# COMPACT_ATOMS: atom_id res chain seq x y z
N MET A 1 -49.28 -6.75 30.63
CA MET A 1 -47.84 -6.68 30.28
C MET A 1 -47.70 -6.23 28.84
N ARG A 2 -47.06 -5.08 28.59
CA ARG A 2 -46.99 -4.43 27.27
C ARG A 2 -45.63 -4.77 26.65
N ALA A 3 -45.60 -5.66 25.66
CA ALA A 3 -44.38 -6.00 24.94
C ALA A 3 -44.06 -4.91 23.91
N LEU A 4 -42.97 -4.16 24.14
CA LEU A 4 -42.43 -3.19 23.19
C LEU A 4 -41.78 -3.94 22.02
N ARG A 5 -42.26 -3.71 20.79
CA ARG A 5 -41.62 -4.20 19.56
C ARG A 5 -40.38 -3.35 19.28
N LEU A 6 -39.20 -3.97 19.29
CA LEU A 6 -37.96 -3.39 18.75
C LEU A 6 -38.00 -3.40 17.21
N PRO A 7 -37.60 -2.32 16.51
CA PRO A 7 -37.50 -2.32 15.06
C PRO A 7 -36.30 -3.16 14.60
N SER A 8 -36.46 -3.85 13.46
CA SER A 8 -35.44 -4.69 12.85
C SER A 8 -34.20 -3.86 12.48
N VAL A 9 -33.06 -4.26 13.04
CA VAL A 9 -31.75 -3.71 12.67
C VAL A 9 -31.39 -4.26 11.28
N GLY A 10 -31.65 -3.47 10.24
CA GLY A 10 -31.09 -3.72 8.92
C GLY A 10 -29.55 -3.64 8.97
N PRO A 11 -28.82 -4.39 8.13
CA PRO A 11 -27.37 -4.36 8.15
C PRO A 11 -26.89 -2.98 7.72
N ILE A 12 -26.19 -2.27 8.61
CA ILE A 12 -25.47 -1.05 8.30
C ILE A 12 -24.29 -1.45 7.41
N TYR A 13 -24.49 -1.44 6.10
CA TYR A 13 -23.40 -1.55 5.14
C TYR A 13 -22.61 -0.25 5.17
N SER A 14 -21.54 -0.22 5.97
CA SER A 14 -20.50 0.79 5.89
C SER A 14 -19.84 0.72 4.51
N SER A 15 -20.15 1.68 3.64
CA SER A 15 -19.68 1.70 2.25
C SER A 15 -18.15 1.64 2.18
N ARG A 16 -17.44 2.19 3.18
CA ARG A 16 -15.97 2.22 3.23
C ARG A 16 -15.31 0.83 3.41
N HIS A 17 -16.03 -0.17 3.94
CA HIS A 17 -15.51 -1.53 4.10
C HIS A 17 -15.72 -2.42 2.85
N ALA A 18 -16.64 -2.05 1.96
CA ALA A 18 -16.92 -2.84 0.77
C ALA A 18 -15.79 -2.80 -0.28
N TYR A 19 -15.04 -1.69 -0.33
CA TYR A 19 -13.96 -1.51 -1.31
C TYR A 19 -12.69 -2.29 -0.95
N ARG A 20 -12.38 -2.39 0.35
CA ARG A 20 -11.14 -3.03 0.83
C ARG A 20 -11.19 -4.55 0.77
N VAL A 21 -12.35 -5.16 1.01
CA VAL A 21 -12.53 -6.63 0.95
C VAL A 21 -12.54 -7.15 -0.49
N LYS A 22 -13.01 -6.36 -1.46
CA LYS A 22 -13.00 -6.74 -2.88
C LYS A 22 -11.60 -6.71 -3.47
N PHE A 23 -10.80 -5.70 -3.13
CA PHE A 23 -9.46 -5.51 -3.72
C PHE A 23 -8.49 -6.66 -3.40
N LEU A 24 -8.55 -7.23 -2.19
CA LEU A 24 -7.68 -8.34 -1.78
C LEU A 24 -8.11 -9.71 -2.33
N ARG A 25 -9.40 -9.91 -2.63
CA ARG A 25 -9.89 -11.18 -3.21
C ARG A 25 -9.49 -11.38 -4.67
N ASP A 26 -9.22 -10.29 -5.39
CA ASP A 26 -8.99 -10.34 -6.83
C ASP A 26 -7.53 -10.67 -7.18
N PHE A 27 -6.58 -10.44 -6.26
CA PHE A 27 -5.15 -10.74 -6.49
C PHE A 27 -4.78 -12.23 -6.35
N ASN A 28 -5.61 -13.04 -5.68
CA ASN A 28 -5.29 -14.44 -5.37
C ASN A 28 -5.97 -15.46 -6.30
N LYS A 29 -6.60 -14.99 -7.41
CA LYS A 29 -7.18 -15.89 -8.42
C LYS A 29 -6.19 -16.09 -9.55
N LYS A 30 -5.85 -17.36 -9.83
CA LYS A 30 -5.08 -17.80 -11.00
C LYS A 30 -5.86 -17.67 -12.33
N SER A 31 -6.58 -16.57 -12.51
CA SER A 31 -7.24 -16.22 -13.76
C SER A 31 -6.50 -15.06 -14.38
N GLU A 32 -6.18 -15.17 -15.67
CA GLU A 32 -5.54 -14.10 -16.44
C GLU A 32 -6.18 -12.73 -16.15
N PRO A 33 -5.38 -11.65 -16.09
CA PRO A 33 -5.88 -10.32 -15.77
C PRO A 33 -6.93 -9.92 -16.79
N LYS A 34 -8.20 -9.94 -16.40
CA LYS A 34 -9.27 -9.33 -17.18
C LYS A 34 -9.04 -7.83 -17.15
N LEU A 35 -8.34 -7.31 -18.15
CA LEU A 35 -8.33 -5.89 -18.46
C LEU A 35 -9.79 -5.43 -18.47
N ARG A 36 -10.13 -4.41 -17.68
CA ARG A 36 -11.46 -3.82 -17.70
C ARG A 36 -11.71 -3.32 -19.12
N THR A 37 -12.46 -4.05 -19.91
CA THR A 37 -12.88 -3.59 -21.23
C THR A 37 -13.80 -2.40 -21.01
N VAL A 38 -13.31 -1.23 -21.43
CA VAL A 38 -14.09 0.01 -21.47
C VAL A 38 -15.39 -0.28 -22.22
N PRO A 39 -16.57 0.14 -21.72
CA PRO A 39 -17.82 -0.05 -22.47
C PRO A 39 -17.69 0.60 -23.84
N THR A 40 -17.80 -0.21 -24.89
CA THR A 40 -17.59 0.16 -26.31
C THR A 40 -18.71 1.04 -26.90
N LYS A 41 -19.70 1.47 -26.10
CA LYS A 41 -20.83 2.25 -26.59
C LYS A 41 -21.03 3.52 -25.77
N TRP A 42 -20.24 4.55 -26.10
CA TRP A 42 -20.49 5.91 -25.66
C TRP A 42 -21.62 6.50 -26.53
N LYS A 43 -22.86 6.56 -26.02
CA LYS A 43 -23.93 7.32 -26.69
C LYS A 43 -23.85 8.79 -26.25
N GLY A 44 -23.34 9.68 -27.10
CA GLY A 44 -23.36 11.14 -26.88
C GLY A 44 -22.10 11.87 -27.38
N ARG A 45 -22.07 13.22 -27.26
CA ARG A 45 -20.86 14.02 -27.51
C ARG A 45 -19.79 13.64 -26.47
N VAL A 46 -18.68 13.07 -26.94
CA VAL A 46 -17.56 12.61 -26.13
C VAL A 46 -16.96 13.80 -25.36
N GLN A 47 -17.24 13.87 -24.06
CA GLN A 47 -16.59 14.80 -23.14
C GLN A 47 -15.45 14.06 -22.46
N TRP A 48 -14.39 13.81 -23.22
CA TRP A 48 -13.13 13.19 -22.76
C TRP A 48 -12.50 13.90 -21.54
N TRP A 49 -12.83 15.18 -21.34
CA TRP A 49 -12.46 15.97 -20.17
C TRP A 49 -13.32 15.73 -18.91
N LYS A 50 -14.48 15.08 -19.03
CA LYS A 50 -15.35 14.76 -17.88
C LYS A 50 -14.90 13.51 -17.12
N GLU A 51 -14.23 12.59 -17.80
CA GLU A 51 -13.68 11.37 -17.20
C GLU A 51 -12.22 11.21 -17.61
N PRO A 52 -11.31 12.05 -17.06
CA PRO A 52 -9.89 11.87 -17.31
C PRO A 52 -9.46 10.48 -16.84
N ILE A 53 -8.77 9.76 -17.73
CA ILE A 53 -8.28 8.38 -17.54
C ILE A 53 -7.30 8.29 -16.35
N TYR A 54 -6.75 9.42 -15.91
CA TYR A 54 -5.92 9.53 -14.73
C TYR A 54 -6.15 10.87 -14.02
N ILE A 55 -6.80 10.83 -12.86
CA ILE A 55 -6.72 11.91 -11.87
C ILE A 55 -5.61 11.47 -10.92
N SER A 56 -4.41 12.04 -11.06
CA SER A 56 -3.43 12.03 -9.96
C SER A 56 -4.18 12.42 -8.68
N PRO A 57 -3.91 11.84 -7.49
CA PRO A 57 -4.51 12.28 -6.23
C PRO A 57 -4.03 13.71 -5.93
N HIS A 58 -4.52 14.66 -6.70
CA HIS A 58 -4.20 16.06 -6.65
C HIS A 58 -5.17 16.63 -5.64
N VAL A 59 -4.64 16.95 -4.46
CA VAL A 59 -5.37 17.78 -3.50
C VAL A 59 -5.72 19.07 -4.24
N ASN A 60 -6.99 19.33 -4.50
CA ASN A 60 -7.42 20.55 -5.17
C ASN A 60 -6.80 21.74 -4.44
N VAL A 61 -6.13 22.64 -5.16
CA VAL A 61 -5.43 23.80 -4.55
C VAL A 61 -6.41 24.66 -3.75
N LEU A 62 -7.67 24.73 -4.20
CA LEU A 62 -8.74 25.44 -3.50
C LEU A 62 -9.22 24.74 -2.21
N GLN A 63 -8.89 23.46 -2.04
CA GLN A 63 -9.14 22.71 -0.80
C GLN A 63 -7.91 22.70 0.12
N ARG A 64 -6.86 23.45 -0.23
CA ARG A 64 -5.59 23.47 0.47
C ARG A 64 -5.32 24.89 0.95
N GLY A 65 -5.21 25.04 2.26
CA GLY A 65 -4.90 26.31 2.89
C GLY A 65 -6.11 26.84 3.65
N VAL A 66 -5.96 28.07 4.09
CA VAL A 66 -6.88 28.67 5.04
C VAL A 66 -7.87 29.53 4.27
N ASP A 67 -9.17 29.26 4.45
CA ASP A 67 -10.23 29.99 3.74
C ASP A 67 -10.39 31.45 4.19
N PHE A 68 -9.99 31.77 5.43
CA PHE A 68 -10.11 33.11 6.02
C PHE A 68 -8.97 33.41 6.99
N THR A 69 -8.66 34.69 7.17
CA THR A 69 -7.64 35.13 8.14
C THR A 69 -8.20 36.22 9.04
N PHE A 70 -7.64 36.35 10.24
CA PHE A 70 -8.01 37.44 11.14
C PHE A 70 -7.42 38.76 10.65
N GLN A 71 -8.17 39.86 10.77
CA GLN A 71 -7.69 41.21 10.43
C GLN A 71 -6.45 41.59 11.24
N ASP A 72 -6.37 41.12 12.48
CA ASP A 72 -5.22 41.30 13.38
C ASP A 72 -3.94 40.58 12.91
N GLY A 73 -4.01 39.77 11.84
CA GLY A 73 -2.87 39.01 11.31
C GLY A 73 -2.56 37.72 12.07
N ARG A 74 -3.43 37.29 13.00
CA ARG A 74 -3.26 36.01 13.70
C ARG A 74 -3.30 34.85 12.72
N GLN A 75 -2.34 33.95 12.85
CA GLN A 75 -2.25 32.77 11.99
C GLN A 75 -3.35 31.78 12.31
N VAL A 76 -4.05 31.34 11.26
CA VAL A 76 -4.97 30.22 11.31
C VAL A 76 -4.27 29.05 10.63
N TYR A 77 -4.26 27.87 11.26
CA TYR A 77 -3.48 26.74 10.76
C TYR A 77 -4.30 25.79 9.86
N VAL A 78 -5.61 25.71 10.12
CA VAL A 78 -6.57 24.83 9.43
C VAL A 78 -7.96 25.46 9.57
N THR A 79 -8.76 25.46 8.52
CA THR A 79 -10.16 25.93 8.55
C THR A 79 -11.18 24.79 8.52
N SER A 80 -10.83 23.63 7.95
CA SER A 80 -11.76 22.51 7.76
C SER A 80 -11.35 21.23 8.50
N LEU A 81 -12.35 20.46 8.96
CA LEU A 81 -12.12 19.13 9.55
C LEU A 81 -11.52 18.15 8.53
N ASP A 82 -11.90 18.30 7.26
CA ASP A 82 -11.40 17.46 6.17
C ASP A 82 -9.89 17.65 5.95
N GLU A 83 -9.39 18.89 6.01
CA GLU A 83 -7.96 19.16 5.97
C GLU A 83 -7.21 18.54 7.16
N LEU A 84 -7.80 18.61 8.36
CA LEU A 84 -7.21 18.01 9.56
C LEU A 84 -7.10 16.49 9.40
N GLN A 85 -8.18 15.84 8.92
CA GLN A 85 -8.19 14.41 8.66
C GLN A 85 -7.14 14.02 7.61
N ARG A 86 -7.06 14.75 6.49
CA ARG A 86 -6.05 14.52 5.45
C ARG A 86 -4.63 14.66 5.99
N LYS A 87 -4.33 15.72 6.75
CA LYS A 87 -3.01 15.92 7.37
C LYS A 87 -2.68 14.76 8.33
N LYS A 88 -3.65 14.31 9.12
CA LYS A 88 -3.50 13.16 10.02
C LYS A 88 -3.20 11.87 9.26
N GLU A 89 -3.94 11.60 8.18
CA GLU A 89 -3.73 10.44 7.32
C GLU A 89 -2.35 10.46 6.68
N GLN A 90 -1.90 11.62 6.17
CA GLN A 90 -0.55 11.77 5.61
C GLN A 90 0.55 11.47 6.63
N ILE A 91 0.40 11.94 7.87
CA ILE A 91 1.36 11.64 8.96
C ILE A 91 1.36 10.14 9.26
N GLN A 92 0.19 9.50 9.31
CA GLN A 92 0.09 8.07 9.57
C GLN A 92 0.74 7.24 8.45
N LEU A 93 0.50 7.62 7.19
CA LEU A 93 1.16 6.99 6.03
C LEU A 93 2.68 7.17 6.08
N GLY A 94 3.16 8.38 6.38
CA GLY A 94 4.59 8.64 6.54
C GLY A 94 5.23 7.75 7.61
N LYS A 95 4.58 7.60 8.77
CA LYS A 95 5.05 6.70 9.84
C LYS A 95 5.09 5.24 9.40
N GLN A 96 4.07 4.79 8.66
CA GLN A 96 4.03 3.42 8.14
C GLN A 96 5.14 3.17 7.12
N ILE A 97 5.38 4.12 6.20
CA ILE A 97 6.46 4.02 5.21
C ILE A 97 7.81 3.89 5.90
N VAL A 98 8.10 4.78 6.87
CA VAL A 98 9.38 4.74 7.60
C VAL A 98 9.55 3.43 8.34
N LYS A 99 8.48 2.91 8.96
CA LYS A 99 8.51 1.62 9.64
C LYS A 99 8.84 0.47 8.68
N LEU A 100 8.13 0.40 7.54
CA LEU A 100 8.36 -0.64 6.53
C LEU A 100 9.77 -0.58 5.95
N LEU A 101 10.30 0.62 5.70
CA LEU A 101 11.68 0.78 5.24
C LEU A 101 12.69 0.31 6.28
N GLY A 102 12.41 0.51 7.58
CA GLY A 102 13.21 -0.06 8.67
C GLY A 102 13.20 -1.59 8.65
N GLU A 103 12.02 -2.21 8.58
CA GLU A 103 11.86 -3.67 8.52
C GLU A 103 12.58 -4.29 7.31
N VAL A 104 12.50 -3.63 6.14
CA VAL A 104 13.21 -4.08 4.93
C VAL A 104 14.72 -4.02 5.11
N ARG A 105 15.23 -2.92 5.69
CA ARG A 105 16.67 -2.78 5.97
C ARG A 105 17.17 -3.88 6.92
N GLU A 106 16.43 -4.15 7.99
CA GLU A 106 16.77 -5.23 8.93
C GLU A 106 16.79 -6.59 8.22
N ALA A 107 15.80 -6.88 7.37
CA ALA A 107 15.76 -8.10 6.59
C ALA A 107 16.95 -8.23 5.61
N GLU A 108 17.36 -7.13 4.98
CA GLU A 108 18.54 -7.09 4.10
C GLU A 108 19.84 -7.36 4.88
N GLU A 109 19.98 -6.79 6.08
CA GLU A 109 21.15 -7.01 6.94
C GLU A 109 21.23 -8.48 7.40
N MET A 110 20.11 -9.07 7.82
CA MET A 110 20.03 -10.48 8.17
C MET A 110 20.36 -11.41 7.00
N TYR A 111 19.89 -11.07 5.79
CA TYR A 111 20.19 -11.84 4.59
C TYR A 111 21.68 -11.81 4.23
N LYS A 112 22.35 -10.66 4.37
CA LYS A 112 23.80 -10.55 4.17
C LYS A 112 24.57 -11.44 5.15
N GLN A 113 24.21 -11.41 6.43
CA GLN A 113 24.82 -12.26 7.45
C GLN A 113 24.62 -13.75 7.13
N HIS A 114 23.42 -14.15 6.71
CA HIS A 114 23.14 -15.53 6.31
C HIS A 114 24.05 -15.98 5.14
N LEU A 115 24.22 -15.14 4.11
CA LEU A 115 25.10 -15.45 2.99
C LEU A 115 26.57 -15.60 3.40
N GLU A 116 27.03 -14.82 4.38
CA GLU A 116 28.39 -14.94 4.92
C GLU A 116 28.59 -16.25 5.67
N VAL A 117 27.62 -16.64 6.50
CA VAL A 117 27.63 -17.92 7.22
C VAL A 117 27.64 -19.09 6.23
N GLU A 118 26.79 -19.06 5.21
CA GLU A 118 26.71 -20.11 4.19
C GLU A 118 28.02 -20.25 3.41
N LYS A 119 28.66 -19.13 3.04
CA LYS A 119 29.99 -19.15 2.39
C LYS A 119 31.03 -19.79 3.29
N LEU A 120 31.05 -19.44 4.57
CA LEU A 120 32.00 -19.96 5.54
C LEU A 120 31.78 -21.46 5.80
N GLU A 121 30.53 -21.91 5.89
CA GLU A 121 30.20 -23.35 5.97
C GLU A 121 30.64 -24.10 4.73
N ASN A 122 30.39 -23.56 3.53
CA ASN A 122 30.82 -24.19 2.29
C ASN A 122 32.34 -24.29 2.20
N GLN A 123 33.08 -23.25 2.61
CA GLN A 123 34.53 -23.31 2.72
C GLN A 123 34.99 -24.41 3.69
N ARG A 124 34.37 -24.50 4.88
CA ARG A 124 34.66 -25.57 5.85
C ARG A 124 34.40 -26.96 5.26
N ARG A 125 33.27 -27.13 4.55
CA ARG A 125 32.94 -28.40 3.87
C ARG A 125 33.99 -28.77 2.83
N LEU A 126 34.46 -27.81 2.02
CA LEU A 126 35.53 -28.05 1.04
C LEU A 126 36.86 -28.41 1.70
N THR A 127 37.22 -27.80 2.83
CA THR A 127 38.47 -28.12 3.53
C THR A 127 38.48 -29.51 4.17
N ILE A 128 37.31 -30.03 4.57
CA ILE A 128 37.17 -31.34 5.20
C ILE A 128 36.90 -32.43 4.15
N ALA A 129 36.44 -32.05 2.95
CA ALA A 129 36.12 -33.00 1.90
C ALA A 129 37.37 -33.82 1.51
N PRO A 130 37.24 -35.15 1.42
CA PRO A 130 38.35 -36.00 1.01
C PRO A 130 38.76 -35.68 -0.42
N LEU A 131 40.07 -35.70 -0.68
CA LEU A 131 40.61 -35.50 -2.02
C LEU A 131 40.11 -36.60 -2.97
N PRO A 132 39.62 -36.24 -4.17
CA PRO A 132 39.22 -37.24 -5.15
C PRO A 132 40.47 -38.00 -5.62
N LYS A 133 40.43 -39.34 -5.51
CA LYS A 133 41.49 -40.20 -6.07
C LYS A 133 41.22 -40.39 -7.57
N GLY A 134 42.16 -40.02 -8.43
CA GLY A 134 42.02 -40.27 -9.87
C GLY A 134 42.96 -39.54 -10.85
N THR A 135 43.75 -38.56 -10.41
CA THR A 135 44.56 -37.71 -11.33
C THR A 135 45.91 -37.31 -10.75
N GLN A 136 46.57 -38.20 -10.01
CA GLN A 136 47.99 -38.02 -9.73
C GLN A 136 48.76 -38.83 -10.77
N GLU A 137 49.36 -38.15 -11.74
CA GLU A 137 50.33 -38.78 -12.62
C GLU A 137 51.53 -39.20 -11.78
N ILE A 138 51.79 -40.51 -11.72
CA ILE A 138 52.92 -41.09 -11.02
C ILE A 138 54.14 -40.84 -11.90
N SER A 139 55.02 -39.93 -11.46
CA SER A 139 56.34 -39.69 -12.07
C SER A 139 57.36 -40.73 -11.58
#